data_AF-A0A832EV16-F1
#
_entry.id   AF-A0A832EV16-F1
#
_cell.length_a   1.000
_cell.length_b   1.000
_cell.length_c   1.000
_cell.angle_alpha   90.00
_cell.angle_beta   90.00
_cell.angle_gamma   90.00
#
_symmetry.space_group_name_H-M   'P 1'
#
loop_
_entity.id
_entity.type
_entity.pdbx_description
1 polymer ?
#
loop_
_entity_poly.entity_id
_entity_poly.type
_entity_poly.pdbx_seq_one_letter_code
_entity_poly.pdbx_strand_id
1 'polypeptide(L)'
;EVVPTAQLVRDEVSVQAALDELVATLPDRGRMTFRDLTVGSPSTAYVVACFLALLELYKRAMVDLDQVGTFGELTVVWTAGATVGPVEVLADDDDFATAHAPGTSAPAWSVAKRDGAES
;
A
#
# COMPACT_ATOMS: atom_id res chain seq x y z
N GLU A 1 52.41 1.67 6.00
CA GLU A 1 51.25 2.05 6.81
C GLU A 1 50.01 1.65 6.02
N VAL A 2 49.21 0.73 6.54
CA VAL A 2 48.02 0.21 5.84
C VAL A 2 46.83 0.93 6.44
N VAL A 3 46.21 1.83 5.66
CA VAL A 3 44.97 2.50 6.06
C VAL A 3 43.87 1.44 6.04
N PRO A 4 43.19 1.14 7.17
CA PRO A 4 42.03 0.26 7.13
C PRO A 4 40.92 0.98 6.39
N THR A 5 40.58 0.47 5.21
CA THR A 5 39.41 0.90 4.44
C THR A 5 38.19 0.70 5.32
N ALA A 6 37.64 1.78 5.86
CA ALA A 6 36.44 1.74 6.67
C ALA A 6 35.37 0.95 5.91
N GLN A 7 35.00 -0.20 6.47
CA GLN A 7 34.00 -1.10 5.91
C GLN A 7 32.69 -0.32 5.89
N LEU A 8 32.19 0.00 4.70
CA LEU A 8 30.89 0.63 4.51
C LEU A 8 29.85 -0.29 5.15
N VAL A 9 29.38 0.05 6.34
CA VAL A 9 28.20 -0.58 6.93
C VAL A 9 27.03 -0.10 6.10
N ARG A 10 26.70 -0.86 5.05
CA ARG A 10 25.45 -0.69 4.34
C ARG A 10 24.39 -1.16 5.32
N ASP A 11 23.73 -0.23 5.99
CA ASP A 11 22.54 -0.56 6.76
C ASP A 11 21.48 -0.97 5.73
N GLU A 12 21.44 -2.27 5.42
CA GLU A 12 20.54 -2.83 4.43
C GLU A 12 19.14 -2.83 5.03
N VAL A 13 18.42 -1.75 4.79
CA VAL A 13 17.01 -1.64 5.17
C VAL A 13 16.25 -2.84 4.60
N SER A 14 15.72 -3.67 5.48
CA SER A 14 14.96 -4.87 5.15
C SER A 14 13.46 -4.65 5.33
N VAL A 15 12.66 -5.11 4.35
CA VAL A 15 11.19 -5.14 4.47
C VAL A 15 10.76 -5.97 5.69
N GLN A 16 11.50 -7.05 6.00
CA GLN A 16 11.20 -7.88 7.16
C GLN A 16 11.36 -7.12 8.47
N ALA A 17 12.41 -6.30 8.60
CA ALA A 17 12.62 -5.49 9.79
C ALA A 17 11.49 -4.47 9.97
N ALA A 18 11.07 -3.80 8.89
CA ALA A 18 9.92 -2.89 8.92
C ALA A 18 8.61 -3.61 9.28
N LEU A 19 8.42 -4.84 8.81
CA LEU A 19 7.27 -5.68 9.14
C LEU A 19 7.23 -5.99 10.65
N ASP A 20 8.35 -6.45 11.20
CA ASP A 20 8.47 -6.82 12.61
C ASP A 20 8.19 -5.60 13.53
N GLU A 21 8.70 -4.42 13.16
CA GLU A 21 8.45 -3.18 13.88
C GLU A 21 6.97 -2.75 13.83
N LEU A 22 6.33 -2.84 12.66
CA LEU A 22 4.92 -2.50 12.50
C LEU A 22 4.01 -3.46 13.29
N VAL A 23 4.30 -4.77 13.28
CA VAL A 23 3.56 -5.77 14.07
C VAL A 23 3.70 -5.50 15.57
N ALA A 24 4.86 -5.02 16.03
CA ALA A 24 5.07 -4.66 17.42
C ALA A 24 4.33 -3.37 17.83
N THR A 25 4.11 -2.44 16.90
CA THR A 25 3.66 -1.07 17.23
C THR A 25 2.19 -0.80 16.91
N LEU A 26 1.68 -1.32 15.80
CA LEU A 26 0.32 -1.06 15.33
C LEU A 26 -0.81 -1.54 16.28
N PRO A 27 -0.69 -2.70 16.96
CA PRO A 27 -1.75 -3.19 17.84
C PRO A 27 -2.17 -2.19 18.93
N ASP A 28 -1.20 -1.45 19.49
CA ASP A 28 -1.43 -0.51 20.58
C ASP A 28 -1.92 0.87 20.10
N ARG A 29 -1.74 1.17 18.81
CA ARG A 29 -2.00 2.51 18.24
C ARG A 29 -3.37 2.62 17.58
N GLY A 30 -3.96 1.50 17.13
CA GLY A 30 -5.28 1.47 16.52
C GLY A 30 -5.32 2.02 15.08
N ARG A 31 -5.45 3.35 14.94
CA ARG A 31 -5.54 4.07 13.65
C ARG A 31 -4.40 5.07 13.51
N MET A 32 -3.67 5.00 12.41
CA MET A 32 -2.51 5.87 12.12
C MET A 32 -2.47 6.26 10.65
N THR A 33 -1.78 7.34 10.31
CA THR A 33 -1.45 7.63 8.90
C THR A 33 -0.09 7.05 8.52
N PHE A 34 0.13 6.76 7.24
CA PHE A 34 1.45 6.37 6.74
C PHE A 34 2.52 7.42 7.02
N ARG A 35 2.12 8.70 7.06
CA ARG A 35 3.01 9.80 7.43
C ARG A 35 3.47 9.71 8.88
N ASP A 36 2.58 9.35 9.81
CA ASP A 36 2.92 9.16 11.21
C ASP A 36 3.85 7.95 11.40
N LEU A 37 3.67 6.89 10.61
CA LEU A 37 4.51 5.69 10.65
C LEU A 37 5.92 5.91 10.08
N THR A 38 6.11 6.96 9.29
CA THR A 38 7.38 7.26 8.61
C THR A 38 8.01 8.58 9.08
N VAL A 39 7.42 9.22 10.08
CA VAL A 39 7.97 10.44 10.66
C VAL A 39 9.31 10.10 11.33
N GLY A 40 10.36 10.82 10.94
CA GLY A 40 11.71 10.57 11.48
C GLY A 40 12.42 9.35 10.88
N SER A 41 11.87 8.72 9.83
CA SER A 41 12.58 7.64 9.13
C SER A 41 13.96 8.07 8.64
N PRO A 42 15.00 7.22 8.78
CA PRO A 42 16.39 7.58 8.52
C PRO A 42 16.71 7.72 7.02
N SER A 43 15.87 7.17 6.13
CA SER A 43 16.06 7.22 4.68
C SER A 43 14.77 6.95 3.91
N THR A 44 14.77 7.32 2.61
CA THR A 44 13.68 6.94 1.69
C THR A 44 13.55 5.44 1.53
N ALA A 45 14.65 4.68 1.62
CA ALA A 45 14.60 3.22 1.57
C ALA A 45 13.77 2.64 2.72
N TYR A 46 13.88 3.21 3.92
CA TYR A 46 13.04 2.85 5.06
C TYR A 46 11.56 3.16 4.82
N VAL A 47 11.25 4.33 4.26
CA VAL A 47 9.86 4.70 3.88
C VAL A 47 9.27 3.68 2.90
N VAL A 48 10.03 3.30 1.87
CA VAL A 48 9.60 2.28 0.89
C VAL A 48 9.44 0.92 1.55
N ALA A 49 10.36 0.51 2.43
CA ALA A 49 10.26 -0.75 3.16
C ALA A 49 9.02 -0.80 4.07
N CYS A 50 8.71 0.29 4.76
CA CYS A 50 7.49 0.44 5.56
C CYS A 50 6.23 0.31 4.69
N PHE A 51 6.22 0.93 3.51
CA PHE A 51 5.10 0.78 2.58
C PHE A 51 4.93 -0.67 2.11
N LEU A 52 6.02 -1.33 1.69
CA LEU A 52 5.97 -2.74 1.28
C LEU A 52 5.54 -3.67 2.43
N ALA A 53 5.97 -3.38 3.66
CA ALA A 53 5.55 -4.13 4.84
C ALA A 53 4.06 -3.95 5.13
N LEU A 54 3.52 -2.74 5.00
CA LEU A 54 2.06 -2.49 5.12
C LEU A 54 1.26 -3.25 4.06
N LEU A 55 1.74 -3.29 2.81
CA LEU A 55 1.10 -4.09 1.76
C LEU A 55 1.12 -5.58 2.09
N GLU A 56 2.20 -6.07 2.70
CA GLU A 56 2.30 -7.46 3.14
C GLU A 56 1.35 -7.76 4.31
N LEU A 57 1.19 -6.84 5.27
CA LEU A 57 0.21 -6.97 6.35
C LEU A 57 -1.23 -6.95 5.82
N TYR A 58 -1.52 -6.08 4.85
CA TYR A 58 -2.82 -6.01 4.21
C TYR A 58 -3.14 -7.31 3.46
N LYS A 59 -2.18 -7.86 2.72
CA LYS A 59 -2.32 -9.19 2.08
C LYS A 59 -2.63 -10.31 3.07
N ARG A 60 -2.21 -10.18 4.33
CA ARG A 60 -2.48 -11.14 5.42
C ARG A 60 -3.74 -10.81 6.22
N ALA A 61 -4.51 -9.81 5.79
CA ALA A 61 -5.70 -9.30 6.49
C ALA A 61 -5.43 -8.86 7.94
N MET A 62 -4.19 -8.44 8.24
CA MET A 62 -3.79 -7.98 9.58
C MET A 62 -3.98 -6.48 9.78
N VAL A 63 -4.09 -5.74 8.69
CA VAL A 63 -4.41 -4.30 8.68
C VAL A 63 -5.43 -4.02 7.59
N ASP A 64 -6.21 -2.96 7.79
CA ASP A 64 -7.00 -2.32 6.75
C ASP A 64 -6.33 -1.01 6.30
N LEU A 65 -6.49 -0.68 5.02
CA LEU A 65 -5.83 0.45 4.36
C LEU A 65 -6.88 1.29 3.62
N ASP A 66 -6.94 2.58 3.95
CA ASP A 66 -7.88 3.53 3.34
C ASP A 66 -7.11 4.72 2.74
N GLN A 67 -7.26 4.96 1.44
CA GLN A 67 -6.55 6.04 0.72
C GLN A 67 -7.52 6.91 -0.09
N VAL A 68 -7.58 8.20 0.25
CA VAL A 68 -8.48 9.15 -0.40
C VAL A 68 -7.84 9.69 -1.69
N GLY A 69 -8.14 9.04 -2.81
CA GLY A 69 -7.61 9.44 -4.12
C GLY A 69 -6.15 9.02 -4.34
N THR A 70 -5.63 9.26 -5.55
CA THR A 70 -4.25 8.86 -5.90
C THR A 70 -3.23 9.74 -5.17
N PHE A 71 -2.24 9.12 -4.51
CA PHE A 71 -1.25 9.82 -3.66
C PHE A 71 -1.88 10.64 -2.53
N GLY A 72 -3.13 10.32 -2.17
CA GLY A 72 -3.78 10.88 -0.99
C GLY A 72 -3.21 10.34 0.31
N GLU A 73 -3.77 10.80 1.41
CA GLU A 73 -3.42 10.29 2.73
C GLU A 73 -3.79 8.82 2.84
N LEU A 74 -2.83 7.99 3.26
CA LEU A 74 -3.02 6.57 3.52
C LEU A 74 -3.22 6.36 5.01
N THR A 75 -4.43 5.96 5.40
CA THR A 75 -4.76 5.55 6.76
C THR A 75 -4.54 4.05 6.90
N VAL A 76 -3.93 3.65 8.02
CA VAL A 76 -3.67 2.27 8.43
C VAL A 76 -4.47 1.98 9.70
N VAL A 77 -5.21 0.88 9.71
CA VAL A 77 -5.96 0.40 10.88
C VAL A 77 -5.55 -1.03 11.18
N TRP A 78 -5.14 -1.33 12.41
CA TRP A 78 -4.86 -2.71 12.81
C TRP A 78 -6.15 -3.53 12.94
N THR A 79 -6.20 -4.71 12.32
CA THR A 79 -7.37 -5.60 12.32
C THR A 79 -7.07 -6.98 12.88
N ALA A 80 -5.80 -7.37 13.00
CA ALA A 80 -5.45 -8.71 13.49
C ALA A 80 -5.87 -8.88 14.97
N GLY A 81 -6.82 -9.77 15.22
CA GLY A 81 -7.40 -9.99 16.55
C GLY A 81 -8.78 -9.36 16.75
N ALA A 82 -9.23 -8.49 15.84
CA ALA A 82 -10.66 -8.27 15.67
C ALA A 82 -11.19 -9.52 14.97
N THR A 83 -11.98 -10.35 15.67
CA THR A 83 -12.71 -11.44 15.04
C THR A 83 -13.61 -10.84 13.97
N VAL A 84 -13.17 -10.83 12.72
CA VAL A 84 -14.06 -10.57 11.60
C VAL A 84 -14.99 -11.79 11.55
N GLY A 85 -16.17 -11.64 12.15
CA GLY A 85 -17.26 -12.59 11.95
C GLY A 85 -17.57 -12.70 10.44
N PRO A 86 -18.19 -13.80 10.00
CA PRO A 86 -18.50 -13.98 8.57
C PRO A 86 -19.19 -12.74 8.02
N VAL A 87 -18.65 -12.19 6.93
CA VAL A 87 -19.33 -11.16 6.15
C VAL A 87 -20.59 -11.82 5.57
N GLU A 88 -21.72 -11.56 6.19
CA GLU A 88 -23.02 -11.86 5.60
C GLU A 88 -23.28 -10.76 4.57
N VAL A 89 -23.06 -11.10 3.30
CA VAL A 89 -23.52 -10.27 2.19
C VAL A 89 -25.04 -10.31 2.22
N LEU A 90 -25.65 -9.32 2.86
CA LEU A 90 -27.06 -9.01 2.69
C LEU A 90 -27.21 -8.55 1.24
N ALA A 91 -27.71 -9.44 0.38
CA ALA A 91 -28.20 -9.06 -0.93
C ALA A 91 -29.36 -8.08 -0.70
N ASP A 92 -29.07 -6.78 -0.76
CA ASP A 92 -30.09 -5.76 -0.90
C ASP A 92 -30.61 -5.83 -2.33
N ASP A 93 -31.82 -6.35 -2.45
CA ASP A 93 -32.65 -6.36 -3.64
C ASP A 93 -33.10 -4.91 -3.90
N ASP A 94 -32.33 -4.13 -4.66
CA ASP A 94 -32.83 -2.86 -5.20
C ASP A 94 -32.42 -2.66 -6.67
N ASP A 95 -33.48 -2.57 -7.47
CA ASP A 95 -33.56 -2.32 -8.91
C ASP A 95 -32.81 -1.04 -9.29
N PHE A 96 -31.60 -1.16 -9.84
CA PHE A 96 -30.98 -0.04 -10.54
C PHE A 96 -31.61 0.13 -11.94
N ALA A 97 -32.79 0.75 -11.96
CA ALA A 97 -33.39 1.25 -13.17
C ALA A 97 -32.40 2.14 -13.94
N THR A 98 -32.12 1.71 -15.18
CA THR A 98 -31.33 2.42 -16.17
C THR A 98 -31.96 3.78 -16.52
N ALA A 99 -31.25 4.89 -16.28
CA ALA A 99 -31.20 6.06 -17.18
C ALA A 99 -30.27 7.19 -16.69
N HIS A 100 -29.08 7.32 -17.27
CA HIS A 100 -28.60 8.60 -17.82
C HIS A 100 -27.46 8.35 -18.82
N ALA A 101 -27.66 8.75 -20.08
CA ALA A 101 -26.62 8.94 -21.09
C ALA A 101 -26.85 10.33 -21.74
N PRO A 102 -25.89 10.94 -22.46
CA PRO A 102 -24.47 10.63 -22.67
C PRO A 102 -23.52 11.81 -22.32
N GLY A 103 -22.22 11.56 -22.13
CA GLY A 103 -21.24 12.64 -21.90
C GLY A 103 -19.78 12.20 -21.98
N THR A 104 -19.22 12.32 -23.18
CA THR A 104 -17.80 12.51 -23.56
C THR A 104 -16.66 12.10 -22.61
N SER A 105 -15.85 11.13 -23.05
CA SER A 105 -14.45 11.32 -23.47
C SER A 105 -13.77 9.94 -23.53
N ALA A 106 -13.35 9.53 -24.71
CA ALA A 106 -12.53 8.34 -24.89
C ALA A 106 -11.19 8.50 -24.11
N PRO A 107 -10.65 7.43 -23.51
CA PRO A 107 -9.35 7.51 -22.85
C PRO A 107 -8.23 7.58 -23.90
N ALA A 108 -7.26 8.49 -23.66
CA ALA A 108 -6.16 8.84 -24.55
C ALA A 108 -5.05 7.78 -24.70
N TRP A 109 -5.33 6.50 -24.43
CA TRP A 109 -4.36 5.41 -24.61
C TRP A 109 -4.86 4.42 -25.65
N SER A 110 -5.15 4.89 -26.86
CA SER A 110 -5.22 3.98 -28.02
C SER A 110 -3.81 3.53 -28.37
N VAL A 111 -3.51 2.29 -28.01
CA VAL A 111 -2.32 1.56 -28.45
C VAL A 111 -2.35 1.43 -29.98
N ALA A 112 -1.47 2.17 -30.65
CA ALA A 112 -1.22 1.98 -32.06
C ALA A 112 -0.52 0.63 -32.25
N LYS A 113 -1.20 -0.33 -32.89
CA LYS A 113 -0.54 -1.47 -33.50
C LYS A 113 0.44 -0.95 -34.55
N ARG A 114 1.73 -1.14 -34.30
CA ARG A 114 2.77 -1.01 -35.33
C ARG A 114 2.97 -2.41 -35.90
N ASP A 115 2.17 -2.76 -36.91
CA ASP A 115 2.50 -3.87 -37.81
C ASP A 115 3.66 -3.41 -38.69
N GLY A 116 4.88 -3.74 -38.26
CA GLY A 116 6.09 -3.60 -39.06
C GLY A 116 6.26 -4.82 -39.93
N ALA A 117 5.80 -4.74 -41.17
CA ALA A 117 6.19 -5.64 -42.25
C ALA A 117 7.64 -5.32 -42.63
N GLU A 118 8.55 -6.22 -42.28
CA GLU A 118 9.91 -6.23 -42.85
C GLU A 118 9.84 -6.90 -44.23
N SER A 119 10.44 -6.21 -45.22
CA SER A 119 10.64 -6.68 -46.60
C SER A 119 11.91 -7.49 -46.72
#